data_AF-A0A353S6M2-F1
#
_entry.id   AF-A0A353S6M2-F1
#
_cell.length_a   1.000
_cell.length_b   1.000
_cell.length_c   1.000
_cell.angle_alpha   90.00
_cell.angle_beta   90.00
_cell.angle_gamma   90.00
#
_symmetry.space_group_name_H-M   'P 1'
#
loop_
_entity.id
_entity.type
_entity.pdbx_description
1 polymer ?
#
loop_
_entity_poly.entity_id
_entity_poly.type
_entity_poly.pdbx_seq_one_letter_code
_entity_poly.pdbx_strand_id
1 'polypeptide(L)'
;MNIQKAMRIRSELKAAAAKLSALLETVPYALSFENAPADEAALQLRRAEKLKKLDGLSYGEAVRRLFAITDACLSLNAAVEAVNRKGHELLFRETALKSKLQYVETLLAHERELSATTTESRIDYDETDAKGNFRRHEITLYNYPVMDDSVLGMGLVELKKQLGRELELVRDEIAAFNASQKVDWELPDDLL
;
A
#
# COMPACT_ATOMS: atom_id res chain seq x y z
N MET A 1 -14.71 9.29 7.24
CA MET A 1 -13.85 10.51 7.21
C MET A 1 -12.77 10.40 6.13
N ASN A 2 -12.18 11.47 5.57
CA ASN A 2 -11.02 11.32 4.65
C ASN A 2 -9.68 11.15 5.39
N ILE A 3 -8.65 10.61 4.73
CA ILE A 3 -7.37 10.32 5.39
C ILE A 3 -6.66 11.57 5.95
N GLN A 4 -6.74 12.71 5.24
CA GLN A 4 -6.14 13.97 5.71
C GLN A 4 -6.77 14.46 7.02
N LYS A 5 -8.10 14.43 7.11
CA LYS A 5 -8.84 14.78 8.33
C LYS A 5 -8.57 13.77 9.45
N ALA A 6 -8.45 12.48 9.12
CA ALA A 6 -8.05 11.44 10.07
C ALA A 6 -6.66 11.71 10.67
N MET A 7 -5.67 12.05 9.83
CA MET A 7 -4.32 12.39 10.29
C MET A 7 -4.30 13.65 11.14
N ARG A 8 -5.12 14.66 10.81
CA ARG A 8 -5.29 15.87 11.61
C ARG A 8 -5.87 15.56 12.99
N ILE A 9 -6.99 14.84 13.07
CA ILE A 9 -7.59 14.46 14.36
C ILE A 9 -6.61 13.62 15.20
N ARG A 10 -5.86 12.71 14.56
CA ARG A 10 -4.80 11.96 15.25
C ARG A 10 -3.75 12.89 15.88
N SER A 11 -3.36 13.97 15.19
CA SER A 11 -2.41 14.96 15.73
C SER A 11 -3.00 15.75 16.90
N GLU A 12 -4.27 16.12 16.81
CA GLU A 12 -5.00 16.83 17.86
C GLU A 12 -5.15 15.96 19.12
N LEU A 13 -5.53 14.68 18.96
CA LEU A 13 -5.61 13.72 20.06
C LEU A 13 -4.25 13.46 20.72
N LYS A 14 -3.16 13.33 19.94
CA LYS A 14 -1.80 13.19 20.49
C LYS A 14 -1.39 14.42 21.29
N ALA A 15 -1.71 15.63 20.81
CA ALA A 15 -1.44 16.86 21.55
C ALA A 15 -2.25 16.94 22.85
N ALA A 16 -3.53 16.54 22.82
CA ALA A 16 -4.38 16.48 24.00
C ALA A 16 -3.85 15.46 25.04
N ALA A 17 -3.47 14.26 24.60
CA ALA A 17 -2.85 13.25 25.46
C ALA A 17 -1.54 13.77 26.07
N ALA A 18 -0.67 14.41 25.29
CA ALA A 18 0.59 14.96 25.78
C ALA A 18 0.38 16.08 26.81
N LYS A 19 -0.56 16.99 26.55
CA LYS A 19 -0.95 18.06 27.50
C LYS A 19 -1.45 17.45 28.81
N LEU A 20 -2.30 16.44 28.73
CA LEU A 20 -2.92 15.82 29.90
C LEU A 20 -1.92 14.94 30.67
N SER A 21 -1.01 14.23 29.97
CA SER A 21 0.10 13.51 30.58
C SER A 21 1.05 14.44 31.33
N ALA A 22 1.44 15.58 30.75
CA ALA A 22 2.28 16.56 31.42
C ALA A 22 1.61 17.16 32.68
N LEU A 23 0.30 17.38 32.63
CA LEU A 23 -0.47 17.80 33.80
C LEU A 23 -0.44 16.71 34.90
N LEU A 24 -0.54 15.44 34.53
CA LEU A 24 -0.54 14.30 35.47
C LEU A 24 0.86 13.97 36.02
N GLU A 25 1.92 14.02 35.22
CA GLU A 25 3.32 13.79 35.65
C GLU A 25 3.78 14.77 36.71
N THR A 26 3.25 15.99 36.67
CA THR A 26 3.55 17.00 37.69
C THR A 26 2.69 16.84 38.94
N VAL A 27 1.64 16.01 38.96
CA VAL A 27 0.94 15.65 40.20
C VAL A 27 1.80 14.60 40.89
N PRO A 28 2.48 14.94 42.00
CA PRO A 28 3.29 13.95 42.68
C PRO A 28 2.33 12.87 43.17
N TYR A 29 2.43 11.68 42.60
CA TYR A 29 2.18 10.49 43.39
C TYR A 29 3.05 10.65 44.62
N ALA A 30 2.42 10.66 45.79
CA ALA A 30 3.14 10.46 47.02
C ALA A 30 3.65 9.00 47.02
N LEU A 31 4.68 8.69 46.23
CA LEU A 31 5.32 7.38 46.19
C LEU A 31 6.81 7.53 45.78
N SER A 32 7.55 8.43 46.46
CA SER A 32 8.92 8.11 46.82
C SER A 32 9.08 8.43 48.31
N PHE A 33 9.11 7.37 49.12
CA PHE A 33 9.53 7.44 50.51
C PHE A 33 11.02 7.79 50.50
N GLU A 34 11.33 9.08 50.53
CA GLU A 34 12.64 9.57 50.97
C GLU A 34 12.63 11.08 51.30
N ASN A 35 11.66 11.86 50.78
CA ASN A 35 11.49 13.28 51.15
C ASN A 35 10.00 13.68 51.23
N ALA A 36 9.26 13.11 52.18
CA ALA A 36 7.92 13.61 52.50
C ALA A 36 8.02 15.07 52.98
N PRO A 37 7.27 16.03 52.41
CA PRO A 37 7.13 17.35 53.02
C PRO A 37 6.52 17.16 54.41
N ALA A 38 7.15 17.72 55.44
CA ALA A 38 6.69 17.59 56.83
C ALA A 38 5.33 18.25 57.13
N ASP A 39 4.72 18.93 56.15
CA ASP A 39 3.51 19.71 56.33
C ASP A 39 2.41 19.33 55.33
N GLU A 40 1.36 18.70 55.85
CA GLU A 40 0.21 18.19 55.11
C GLU A 40 -0.60 19.31 54.44
N ALA A 41 -0.56 20.53 55.01
CA ALA A 41 -1.23 21.71 54.47
C ALA A 41 -0.57 22.22 53.17
N ALA A 42 0.76 22.21 53.09
CA ALA A 42 1.50 22.60 51.87
C ALA A 42 1.27 21.61 50.72
N LEU A 43 1.06 20.33 51.05
CA LEU A 43 0.78 19.27 50.10
C LEU A 43 -0.66 19.37 49.57
N GLN A 44 -1.63 19.69 50.43
CA GLN A 44 -3.02 20.01 50.07
C GLN A 44 -3.11 21.26 49.17
N LEU A 45 -2.36 22.33 49.47
CA LEU A 45 -2.36 23.56 48.67
C LEU A 45 -1.82 23.32 47.25
N ARG A 46 -0.70 22.59 47.12
CA ARG A 46 -0.12 22.21 45.82
C ARG A 46 -1.04 21.29 45.01
N ARG A 47 -1.79 20.40 45.68
CA ARG A 47 -2.83 19.57 45.03
C ARG A 47 -3.98 20.43 44.53
N ALA A 48 -4.47 21.36 45.34
CA ALA A 48 -5.57 22.27 44.98
C ALA A 48 -5.21 23.21 43.82
N GLU A 49 -3.99 23.77 43.79
CA GLU A 49 -3.50 24.60 42.67
C GLU A 49 -3.34 23.80 41.37
N LYS A 50 -3.05 22.50 41.45
CA LYS A 50 -2.91 21.62 40.28
C LYS A 50 -4.26 21.08 39.80
N LEU A 51 -5.19 20.80 40.70
CA LEU A 51 -6.60 20.53 40.37
C LEU A 51 -7.25 21.74 39.66
N LYS A 52 -6.90 22.97 40.04
CA LYS A 52 -7.30 24.18 39.30
C LYS A 52 -6.77 24.22 37.85
N LYS A 53 -5.65 23.56 37.55
CA LYS A 53 -5.07 23.46 36.18
C LYS A 53 -5.66 22.32 35.34
N LEU A 54 -6.45 21.44 35.95
CA LEU A 54 -7.16 20.34 35.27
C LEU A 54 -8.54 20.77 34.74
N ASP A 55 -8.78 22.07 34.56
CA ASP A 55 -10.07 22.64 34.11
C ASP A 55 -11.28 22.11 34.93
N GLY A 56 -11.10 21.84 36.22
CA GLY A 56 -12.15 21.35 37.11
C GLY A 56 -12.36 19.83 37.12
N LEU A 57 -11.57 19.06 36.36
CA LEU A 57 -11.59 17.58 36.39
C LEU A 57 -10.87 17.03 37.63
N SER A 58 -11.44 16.00 38.24
CA SER A 58 -10.74 15.21 39.25
C SER A 58 -9.56 14.44 38.65
N TYR A 59 -8.58 14.09 39.47
CA TYR A 59 -7.43 13.28 39.02
C TYR A 59 -7.86 11.96 38.36
N GLY A 60 -8.86 11.28 38.95
CA GLY A 60 -9.39 10.03 38.40
C GLY A 60 -10.06 10.22 37.03
N GLU A 61 -10.80 11.32 36.84
CA GLU A 61 -11.39 11.67 35.54
C GLU A 61 -10.32 12.03 34.52
N ALA A 62 -9.28 12.76 34.92
CA ALA A 62 -8.15 13.08 34.06
C ALA A 62 -7.44 11.80 33.57
N VAL A 63 -7.14 10.86 34.47
CA VAL A 63 -6.53 9.57 34.10
C VAL A 63 -7.45 8.77 33.16
N ARG A 64 -8.75 8.70 33.43
CA ARG A 64 -9.71 8.04 32.51
C ARG A 64 -9.74 8.71 31.14
N ARG A 65 -9.71 10.04 31.09
CA ARG A 65 -9.66 10.80 29.84
C ARG A 65 -8.36 10.54 29.08
N LEU A 66 -7.22 10.40 29.77
CA LEU A 66 -5.95 10.02 29.13
C LEU A 66 -6.05 8.66 28.44
N PHE A 67 -6.59 7.66 29.14
CA PHE A 67 -6.79 6.33 28.57
C PHE A 67 -7.74 6.38 27.37
N ALA A 68 -8.88 7.07 27.48
CA ALA A 68 -9.82 7.23 26.36
C ALA A 68 -9.18 7.88 25.13
N ILE A 69 -8.38 8.95 25.31
CA ILE A 69 -7.66 9.60 24.20
C ILE A 69 -6.62 8.67 23.59
N THR A 70 -5.93 7.88 24.42
CA THR A 70 -4.91 6.93 23.97
C THR A 70 -5.54 5.79 23.17
N ASP A 71 -6.65 5.22 23.64
CA ASP A 71 -7.40 4.18 22.94
C ASP A 71 -7.96 4.71 21.61
N ALA A 72 -8.51 5.93 21.60
CA ALA A 72 -8.96 6.59 20.38
C ALA A 72 -7.80 6.81 19.38
N CYS A 73 -6.61 7.20 19.85
CA CYS A 73 -5.42 7.31 19.01
C CYS A 73 -5.03 5.96 18.39
N LEU A 74 -5.02 4.88 19.18
CA LEU A 74 -4.66 3.54 18.70
C LEU A 74 -5.68 3.03 17.67
N SER A 75 -6.97 3.19 17.96
CA SER A 75 -8.07 2.83 17.06
C SER A 75 -8.00 3.58 15.73
N LEU A 76 -7.82 4.91 15.78
CA LEU A 76 -7.66 5.73 14.58
C LEU A 76 -6.41 5.36 13.79
N ASN A 77 -5.31 5.01 14.47
CA ASN A 77 -4.09 4.59 13.80
C ASN A 77 -4.28 3.24 13.08
N ALA A 78 -4.97 2.28 13.70
CA ALA A 78 -5.31 1.02 13.05
C ALA A 78 -6.20 1.23 11.81
N ALA A 79 -7.18 2.12 11.89
CA ALA A 79 -8.06 2.45 10.76
C ALA A 79 -7.28 3.10 9.59
N VAL A 80 -6.35 4.02 9.89
CA VAL A 80 -5.47 4.63 8.88
C VAL A 80 -4.54 3.59 8.25
N GLU A 81 -3.95 2.70 9.05
CA GLU A 81 -3.07 1.63 8.54
C GLU A 81 -3.81 0.64 7.63
N ALA A 82 -5.08 0.33 7.93
CA ALA A 82 -5.89 -0.52 7.06
C ALA A 82 -6.08 0.12 5.66
N VAL A 83 -6.33 1.43 5.61
CA VAL A 83 -6.43 2.18 4.34
C VAL A 83 -5.08 2.20 3.61
N ASN A 84 -3.99 2.48 4.33
CA ASN A 84 -2.64 2.49 3.74
C ASN A 84 -2.25 1.13 3.16
N ARG A 85 -2.53 0.04 3.90
CA ARG A 85 -2.26 -1.33 3.44
C ARG A 85 -2.99 -1.64 2.14
N LYS A 86 -4.27 -1.26 2.03
CA LYS A 86 -5.05 -1.42 0.80
C LYS A 86 -4.44 -0.62 -0.37
N GLY A 87 -4.01 0.62 -0.11
CA GLY A 87 -3.30 1.43 -1.11
C GLY A 87 -2.01 0.76 -1.59
N HIS A 88 -1.19 0.25 -0.68
CA HIS A 88 0.05 -0.47 -1.01
C HIS A 88 -0.22 -1.76 -1.81
N GLU A 89 -1.25 -2.52 -1.44
CA GLU A 89 -1.63 -3.74 -2.15
C GLU A 89 -2.02 -3.46 -3.60
N LEU A 90 -2.79 -2.38 -3.84
CA LEU A 90 -3.16 -1.96 -5.20
C LEU A 90 -1.94 -1.55 -6.02
N LEU A 91 -1.01 -0.78 -5.45
CA LEU A 91 0.24 -0.40 -6.11
C LEU A 91 1.13 -1.61 -6.42
N PHE A 92 1.17 -2.58 -5.51
CA PHE A 92 1.90 -3.82 -5.71
C PHE A 92 1.29 -4.65 -6.85
N ARG A 93 -0.05 -4.80 -6.88
CA ARG A 93 -0.77 -5.45 -7.99
C ARG A 93 -0.47 -4.78 -9.33
N GLU A 94 -0.51 -3.45 -9.38
CA GLU A 94 -0.20 -2.70 -10.61
C GLU A 94 1.24 -2.96 -11.07
N THR A 95 2.20 -2.94 -10.15
CA THR A 95 3.62 -3.17 -10.45
C THR A 95 3.88 -4.59 -10.94
N ALA A 96 3.26 -5.60 -10.31
CA ALA A 96 3.37 -6.99 -10.73
C ALA A 96 2.80 -7.21 -12.14
N LEU A 97 1.66 -6.58 -12.46
CA LEU A 97 1.06 -6.64 -13.80
C LEU A 97 1.95 -5.97 -14.86
N LYS A 98 2.52 -4.80 -14.55
CA LYS A 98 3.48 -4.12 -15.44
C LYS A 98 4.71 -4.98 -15.73
N SER A 99 5.27 -5.63 -14.71
CA SER A 99 6.42 -6.53 -14.87
C SER A 99 6.09 -7.74 -15.75
N LYS A 100 4.92 -8.37 -15.54
CA LYS A 100 4.45 -9.47 -16.39
C LYS A 100 4.22 -9.04 -17.84
N LEU A 101 3.60 -7.87 -18.06
CA LEU A 101 3.41 -7.30 -19.40
C LEU A 101 4.74 -7.07 -20.11
N GLN A 102 5.70 -6.46 -19.43
CA GLN A 102 7.03 -6.21 -19.99
C GLN A 102 7.73 -7.52 -20.40
N TYR A 103 7.59 -8.56 -19.59
CA TYR A 103 8.13 -9.88 -19.93
C TYR A 103 7.47 -10.48 -21.17
N VAL A 104 6.13 -10.45 -21.26
CA VAL A 104 5.39 -10.92 -22.44
C VAL A 104 5.74 -10.11 -23.69
N GLU A 105 5.92 -8.79 -23.57
CA GLU A 105 6.35 -7.95 -24.68
C GLU A 105 7.75 -8.28 -25.18
N THR A 106 8.67 -8.61 -24.26
CA THR A 106 10.01 -9.09 -24.60
C THR A 106 9.93 -10.40 -25.39
N LEU A 107 9.09 -11.35 -24.94
CA LEU A 107 8.91 -12.63 -25.64
C LEU A 107 8.32 -12.43 -27.04
N LEU A 108 7.29 -11.59 -27.17
CA LEU A 108 6.69 -11.26 -28.48
C LEU A 108 7.68 -10.54 -29.42
N ALA A 109 8.54 -9.68 -28.88
CA ALA A 109 9.60 -9.05 -29.67
C ALA A 109 10.61 -10.09 -30.18
N HIS A 110 10.99 -11.04 -29.31
CA HIS A 110 11.90 -12.10 -29.68
C HIS A 110 11.29 -13.04 -30.74
N GLU A 111 10.01 -13.43 -30.61
CA GLU A 111 9.30 -14.18 -31.66
C GLU A 111 9.28 -13.45 -33.00
N ARG A 112 9.08 -12.13 -32.99
CA ARG A 112 9.10 -11.31 -34.22
C ARG A 112 10.49 -11.25 -34.84
N GLU A 113 11.53 -11.04 -34.05
CA GLU A 113 12.92 -11.04 -34.54
C GLU A 113 13.34 -12.40 -35.08
N LEU A 114 12.95 -13.48 -34.40
CA LEU A 114 13.15 -14.84 -34.89
C LEU A 114 12.42 -15.04 -36.21
N SER A 115 11.13 -14.68 -36.31
CA SER A 115 10.36 -14.77 -37.56
C SER A 115 10.92 -13.94 -38.72
N ALA A 116 11.64 -12.85 -38.42
CA ALA A 116 12.27 -11.99 -39.41
C ALA A 116 13.66 -12.48 -39.84
N THR A 117 14.35 -13.26 -39.00
CA THR A 117 15.69 -13.83 -39.27
C THR A 117 15.62 -15.25 -39.81
N THR A 118 14.47 -15.90 -39.71
CA THR A 118 14.21 -17.25 -40.21
C THR A 118 13.77 -17.22 -41.68
N THR A 119 14.71 -16.93 -42.58
CA THR A 119 14.55 -17.07 -44.04
C THR A 119 15.53 -18.16 -44.50
N GLU A 120 15.09 -19.40 -44.67
CA GLU A 120 15.92 -20.44 -45.32
C GLU A 120 15.68 -20.47 -46.83
N SER A 121 16.77 -20.46 -47.61
CA SER A 121 16.74 -20.65 -49.06
C SER A 121 16.80 -22.15 -49.39
N ARG A 122 15.81 -22.64 -50.15
CA ARG A 122 15.67 -24.06 -50.50
C ARG A 122 15.94 -24.24 -51.99
N ILE A 123 17.03 -24.92 -52.32
CA ILE A 123 17.35 -25.19 -53.73
C ILE A 123 16.36 -26.21 -54.27
N ASP A 124 15.60 -25.82 -55.29
CA ASP A 124 14.63 -26.69 -55.94
C ASP A 124 15.36 -27.47 -57.03
N TYR A 125 15.35 -28.79 -56.93
CA TYR A 125 16.06 -29.66 -57.89
C TYR A 125 15.22 -29.94 -59.15
N ASP A 126 13.99 -29.42 -59.24
CA ASP A 126 13.09 -29.73 -60.35
C ASP A 126 13.19 -28.74 -61.53
N GLU A 127 13.82 -27.57 -61.35
CA GLU A 127 14.11 -26.62 -62.43
C GLU A 127 15.61 -26.33 -62.58
N THR A 128 16.15 -26.61 -63.77
CA THR A 128 17.52 -26.25 -64.13
C THR A 128 17.56 -25.04 -65.07
N ASP A 129 18.58 -24.21 -64.94
CA ASP A 129 18.87 -23.16 -65.92
C ASP A 129 19.34 -23.77 -67.26
N ALA A 130 19.48 -22.94 -68.30
CA ALA A 130 19.92 -23.39 -69.63
C ALA A 130 21.34 -24.00 -69.65
N LYS A 131 22.06 -24.01 -68.53
CA LYS A 131 23.39 -24.60 -68.33
C LYS A 131 23.37 -25.85 -67.46
N GLY A 132 22.19 -26.31 -67.01
CA GLY A 132 22.01 -27.51 -66.21
C GLY A 132 22.20 -27.33 -64.69
N ASN A 133 22.24 -26.09 -64.18
CA ASN A 133 22.34 -25.83 -62.74
C ASN A 133 20.94 -25.68 -62.13
N PHE A 134 20.71 -26.31 -60.97
CA PHE A 134 19.44 -26.21 -60.24
C PHE A 134 19.18 -24.79 -59.73
N ARG A 135 17.94 -24.29 -59.89
CA ARG A 135 17.53 -22.96 -59.42
C ARG A 135 17.38 -22.94 -57.90
N ARG A 136 18.03 -21.97 -57.24
CA ARG A 136 17.79 -21.69 -55.83
C ARG A 136 16.51 -20.87 -55.68
N HIS A 137 15.49 -21.39 -55.00
CA HIS A 137 14.31 -20.62 -54.61
C HIS A 137 14.34 -20.38 -53.09
N GLU A 138 13.95 -19.19 -52.63
CA GLU A 138 13.76 -18.98 -51.19
C GLU A 138 12.43 -19.60 -50.76
N ILE A 139 12.47 -20.61 -49.89
CA ILE A 139 11.26 -21.25 -49.36
C ILE A 139 11.44 -21.40 -47.85
N THR A 140 10.72 -20.56 -47.12
CA THR A 140 10.77 -20.48 -45.66
C THR A 140 9.98 -21.62 -44.99
N LEU A 141 10.64 -22.52 -44.27
CA LEU A 141 10.01 -23.50 -43.38
C LEU A 141 10.87 -23.69 -42.14
N TYR A 142 10.28 -23.60 -40.93
CA TYR A 142 10.99 -23.89 -39.69
C TYR A 142 10.38 -25.04 -38.92
N ASN A 143 11.29 -25.95 -38.53
CA ASN A 143 11.09 -27.11 -37.68
C ASN A 143 11.62 -26.76 -36.27
N TYR A 144 10.72 -26.49 -35.33
CA TYR A 144 10.94 -26.64 -33.88
C TYR A 144 9.69 -27.30 -33.30
N PRO A 145 9.81 -28.05 -32.18
CA PRO A 145 8.66 -28.72 -31.60
C PRO A 145 7.63 -27.64 -31.36
N VAL A 146 6.46 -27.84 -31.94
CA VAL A 146 5.30 -27.00 -31.68
C VAL A 146 5.28 -26.82 -30.16
N MET A 147 5.61 -25.61 -29.70
CA MET A 147 5.21 -25.17 -28.37
C MET A 147 3.72 -25.01 -28.53
N ASP A 148 3.06 -26.15 -28.45
CA ASP A 148 1.64 -26.32 -28.59
C ASP A 148 1.03 -25.46 -27.49
N ASP A 149 0.00 -24.71 -27.88
CA ASP A 149 -0.83 -23.85 -27.01
C ASP A 149 -1.31 -24.59 -25.73
N SER A 150 -1.12 -25.91 -25.61
CA SER A 150 -1.32 -26.71 -24.40
C SER A 150 -0.38 -26.39 -23.24
N VAL A 151 0.81 -25.83 -23.47
CA VAL A 151 1.77 -25.50 -22.38
C VAL A 151 1.44 -24.15 -21.73
N LEU A 152 0.84 -23.24 -22.49
CA LEU A 152 0.34 -21.94 -22.05
C LEU A 152 -1.08 -21.84 -22.60
N GLY A 153 -2.11 -22.17 -21.82
CA GLY A 153 -3.52 -22.23 -22.27
C GLY A 153 -4.12 -20.94 -22.88
N MET A 154 -3.29 -19.93 -23.17
CA MET A 154 -3.49 -18.79 -24.06
C MET A 154 -2.17 -18.46 -24.79
N GLY A 155 -2.24 -18.13 -26.08
CA GLY A 155 -1.13 -17.57 -26.84
C GLY A 155 -0.61 -16.25 -26.23
N LEU A 156 0.66 -15.91 -26.49
CA LEU A 156 1.30 -14.70 -25.90
C LEU A 156 0.56 -13.40 -26.23
N VAL A 157 -0.11 -13.33 -27.38
CA VAL A 157 -0.93 -12.18 -27.80
C VAL A 157 -2.20 -12.08 -26.94
N GLU A 158 -2.88 -13.19 -26.70
CA GLU A 158 -4.06 -13.28 -25.83
C GLU A 158 -3.69 -12.97 -24.38
N LEU A 159 -2.57 -13.50 -23.89
CA LEU A 159 -2.04 -13.20 -22.56
C LEU A 159 -1.71 -11.71 -22.41
N LYS A 160 -1.09 -11.09 -23.41
CA LYS A 160 -0.85 -9.63 -23.42
C LYS A 160 -2.15 -8.84 -23.31
N LYS A 161 -3.19 -9.21 -24.09
CA LYS A 161 -4.51 -8.56 -24.04
C LYS A 161 -5.16 -8.71 -22.67
N GLN A 162 -5.12 -9.90 -22.08
CA GLN A 162 -5.68 -10.13 -20.75
C GLN A 162 -4.97 -9.32 -19.68
N LEU A 163 -3.64 -9.38 -19.62
CA LEU A 163 -2.85 -8.61 -18.65
C LEU A 163 -3.06 -7.10 -18.81
N GLY A 164 -3.27 -6.62 -20.05
CA GLY A 164 -3.64 -5.23 -20.33
C GLY A 164 -4.98 -4.84 -19.72
N ARG A 165 -6.02 -5.67 -19.88
CA ARG A 165 -7.33 -5.43 -19.24
C ARG A 165 -7.25 -5.48 -17.72
N GLU A 166 -6.51 -6.44 -17.15
CA GLU A 166 -6.29 -6.52 -15.71
C GLU A 166 -5.58 -5.27 -15.16
N LEU A 167 -4.61 -4.73 -15.91
CA LEU A 167 -3.93 -3.50 -15.54
C LEU A 167 -4.87 -2.29 -15.56
N GLU A 168 -5.75 -2.18 -16.56
CA GLU A 168 -6.78 -1.12 -16.61
C GLU A 168 -7.74 -1.23 -15.43
N LEU A 169 -8.24 -2.42 -15.11
CA LEU A 169 -9.10 -2.65 -13.95
C LEU A 169 -8.42 -2.23 -12.64
N VAL A 170 -7.14 -2.59 -12.45
CA VAL A 170 -6.39 -2.17 -11.25
C VAL A 170 -6.19 -0.65 -11.20
N ARG A 171 -5.99 0.01 -12.35
CA ARG A 171 -5.88 1.48 -12.41
C ARG A 171 -7.20 2.16 -12.06
N ASP A 172 -8.32 1.61 -12.51
CA ASP A 172 -9.65 2.09 -12.13
C ASP A 172 -9.90 1.89 -10.63
N GLU A 173 -9.50 0.74 -10.07
CA GLU A 173 -9.53 0.49 -8.63
C GLU A 173 -8.67 1.51 -7.86
N ILE A 174 -7.46 1.84 -8.35
CA ILE A 174 -6.59 2.87 -7.76
C ILE A 174 -7.23 4.25 -7.84
N ALA A 175 -7.82 4.62 -8.98
CA ALA A 175 -8.49 5.90 -9.15
C ALA A 175 -9.68 6.05 -8.20
N ALA A 176 -10.52 5.01 -8.09
CA ALA A 176 -11.64 4.97 -7.16
C ALA A 176 -11.18 4.99 -5.69
N PHE A 177 -10.10 4.28 -5.38
CA PHE A 177 -9.47 4.30 -4.05
C PHE A 177 -8.97 5.71 -3.70
N ASN A 178 -8.27 6.38 -4.62
CA ASN A 178 -7.74 7.74 -4.42
C ASN A 178 -8.86 8.80 -4.32
N ALA A 179 -9.96 8.63 -5.04
CA ALA A 179 -11.11 9.53 -4.96
C ALA A 179 -11.86 9.40 -3.62
N SER A 180 -11.82 8.23 -2.99
CA SER A 180 -12.58 7.97 -1.77
C SER A 180 -11.74 8.12 -0.50
N GLN A 181 -10.53 7.55 -0.44
CA GLN A 181 -9.60 7.49 0.73
C GLN A 181 -10.32 7.67 2.08
N LYS A 182 -11.37 6.87 2.30
CA LYS A 182 -12.22 6.99 3.48
C LYS A 182 -11.63 6.13 4.59
N VAL A 183 -11.39 6.76 5.71
CA VAL A 183 -11.18 6.13 7.00
C VAL A 183 -12.55 5.96 7.63
N ASP A 184 -12.96 4.71 7.82
CA ASP A 184 -14.20 4.35 8.51
C ASP A 184 -13.94 4.38 10.02
N TRP A 185 -13.97 5.59 10.56
CA TRP A 185 -13.72 5.89 11.95
C TRP A 185 -14.40 7.21 12.31
N GLU A 186 -15.03 7.23 13.47
CA GLU A 186 -15.68 8.39 14.05
C GLU A 186 -15.01 8.74 15.38
N LEU A 187 -14.86 10.03 15.63
CA LEU A 187 -14.35 10.52 16.90
C LEU A 187 -15.40 10.21 17.98
N PRO A 188 -15.07 9.43 19.03
CA PRO A 188 -16.01 9.22 20.11
C PRO A 188 -16.35 10.55 20.78
N ASP A 189 -17.61 10.70 21.18
CA ASP A 189 -18.11 11.93 21.81
C ASP A 189 -17.30 12.28 23.07
N ASP A 190 -17.19 13.58 23.38
CA ASP A 190 -16.54 14.14 24.58
C ASP A 190 -15.01 13.97 24.70
N LEU A 191 -14.32 13.54 23.63
CA LEU A 191 -12.86 13.35 23.64
C LEU A 191 -12.05 14.63 23.48
N LEU A 192 -12.45 15.52 22.57
CA LEU A 192 -11.78 16.78 22.25
C LEU A 192 -12.54 17.98 22.83
#